data_AF-A0A7J6VKR8-F1
#
_entry.id   AF-A0A7J6VKR8-F1
#
_cell.length_a   1.000
_cell.length_b   1.000
_cell.length_c   1.000
_cell.angle_alpha   90.00
_cell.angle_beta   90.00
_cell.angle_gamma   90.00
#
_symmetry.space_group_name_H-M   'P 1'
#
loop_
_entity.id
_entity.type
_entity.pdbx_description
1 polymer ?
#
loop_
_entity_poly.entity_id
_entity_poly.type
_entity_poly.pdbx_seq_one_letter_code
_entity_poly.pdbx_strand_id
1 'polypeptide(L)'
;MELSSPFTHIHSKPNSSYMDLSFSSSLLSPLSFQTHFKNSNSKHPLSLKHSRIVAVAVDPQELPRSSPQRLLKELAERKKAVFPKKKVPPRRFILKPPLDDAKLAERFLNSPQLSLKSFPLLSSCLPSSRLNNADKTWIDEYLLEAKQALGYPLEPSDRFGDDNPAKQFDTLLYLAFQHPSCERTKTRHVRAGHSRLSFIGQYVLELALAEFFLQRYPRESPAPMRERVFGLIGKRNLPKWIKAASLQNLVFPFDEMDRLTRKDREPPVKSVFWALFGAIYLCYGMPEVYRVLFEVFGMDPEDESCQPKLRRQLEDVDYVSVEFEDKKLTWQEVAVYKPPEDALFAHPRVFRACVPPGMHRFRGNIWDFESRPQVMQTLGYPLQMADRISEITEARNIELGLGLQLCFLHPSKYKFEHPRFCLERLEYVGQKIQDLVMAERLLMKHLDAPGRWLQERHRRVLLNKFCGRYLRDKNLHRFIIYDEQIQDKYEHNRRLRNPVTTAISQAIHGLSYTVYGKPDVRRLMFEVFDFEQIQPKAI
;
A
#
# COMPACT_ATOMS: atom_id res chain seq x y z
N MET A 1 -9.43 3.13 67.38
CA MET A 1 -10.10 1.83 67.49
C MET A 1 -9.59 0.95 66.36
N GLU A 2 -8.74 0.02 66.78
CA GLU A 2 -8.25 -1.21 66.14
C GLU A 2 -9.35 -1.95 65.34
N LEU A 3 -9.10 -2.77 64.30
CA LEU A 3 -8.23 -3.95 64.14
C LEU A 3 -8.12 -4.27 62.62
N SER A 4 -6.94 -4.31 61.98
CA SER A 4 -6.04 -5.46 61.73
C SER A 4 -6.37 -6.35 60.47
N SER A 5 -5.49 -6.22 59.44
CA SER A 5 -4.73 -7.24 58.63
C SER A 5 -5.27 -8.68 58.39
N PRO A 6 -4.85 -9.44 57.31
CA PRO A 6 -3.49 -9.43 56.76
C PRO A 6 -3.26 -9.70 55.25
N PHE A 7 -2.00 -9.41 54.91
CA PHE A 7 -1.22 -9.79 53.75
C PHE A 7 -1.33 -11.26 53.34
N THR A 8 -1.27 -11.51 52.03
CA THR A 8 -0.66 -12.72 51.46
C THR A 8 0.44 -12.31 50.47
N HIS A 9 1.68 -12.56 50.87
CA HIS A 9 2.85 -12.56 50.00
C HIS A 9 2.89 -13.87 49.21
N ILE A 10 2.94 -13.79 47.87
CA ILE A 10 3.49 -14.87 47.05
C ILE A 10 4.69 -14.31 46.29
N HIS A 11 5.87 -14.77 46.68
CA HIS A 11 7.11 -14.63 45.94
C HIS A 11 7.01 -15.32 44.58
N SER A 12 7.36 -14.63 43.50
CA SER A 12 7.99 -15.27 42.34
C SER A 12 8.98 -14.32 41.66
N LYS A 13 10.08 -14.92 41.20
CA LYS A 13 11.35 -14.32 40.74
C LYS A 13 11.22 -13.46 39.47
N PRO A 14 12.18 -12.56 39.20
CA PRO A 14 12.17 -11.71 38.01
C PRO A 14 12.69 -12.49 36.80
N ASN A 15 11.83 -12.74 35.82
CA ASN A 15 12.28 -13.12 34.48
C ASN A 15 12.10 -11.93 33.55
N SER A 16 13.23 -11.27 33.30
CA SER A 16 13.42 -10.34 32.19
C SER A 16 13.15 -11.06 30.87
N SER A 17 12.10 -10.64 30.16
CA SER A 17 12.10 -10.69 28.70
C SER A 17 11.31 -9.49 28.19
N TYR A 18 12.06 -8.46 27.84
CA TYR A 18 11.58 -7.35 27.02
C TYR A 18 11.05 -7.94 25.70
N MET A 19 9.74 -7.87 25.49
CA MET A 19 9.10 -8.11 24.20
C MET A 19 8.69 -6.76 23.62
N ASP A 20 9.62 -6.15 22.90
CA ASP A 20 9.38 -5.03 22.00
C ASP A 20 8.46 -5.49 20.85
N LEU A 21 7.16 -5.24 20.97
CA LEU A 21 6.20 -5.43 19.89
C LEU A 21 6.28 -4.26 18.90
N SER A 22 7.36 -4.23 18.11
CA SER A 22 7.42 -3.43 16.89
C SER A 22 6.69 -4.16 15.76
N PHE A 23 5.44 -3.77 15.50
CA PHE A 23 4.73 -4.23 14.30
C PHE A 23 5.24 -3.45 13.09
N SER A 24 6.41 -3.85 12.59
CA SER A 24 6.81 -3.59 11.22
C SER A 24 5.89 -4.40 10.29
N SER A 25 5.23 -3.74 9.35
CA SER A 25 4.44 -4.34 8.27
C SER A 25 5.34 -5.11 7.30
N SER A 26 5.86 -6.25 7.75
CA SER A 26 6.56 -7.25 6.94
C SER A 26 5.58 -8.36 6.56
N LEU A 27 4.59 -8.04 5.74
CA LEU A 27 3.79 -9.06 5.06
C LEU A 27 4.29 -9.15 3.62
N LEU A 28 5.11 -10.17 3.35
CA LEU A 28 5.14 -11.05 2.16
C LEU A 28 6.52 -11.72 2.06
N SER A 29 6.52 -13.04 2.21
CA SER A 29 7.63 -13.93 1.90
C SER A 29 8.03 -13.85 0.42
N PRO A 30 9.33 -13.77 0.08
CA PRO A 30 9.78 -13.98 -1.29
C PRO A 30 9.80 -15.50 -1.57
N LEU A 31 8.98 -15.96 -2.52
CA LEU A 31 9.20 -17.27 -3.15
C LEU A 31 10.50 -17.19 -3.97
N SER A 32 11.61 -17.58 -3.36
CA SER A 32 12.83 -17.96 -4.06
C SER A 32 12.71 -19.43 -4.48
N PHE A 33 12.43 -19.67 -5.76
CA PHE A 33 12.67 -20.98 -6.39
C PHE A 33 14.19 -21.19 -6.46
N GLN A 34 14.75 -21.86 -5.45
CA GLN A 34 16.07 -22.46 -5.53
C GLN A 34 15.92 -23.89 -6.03
N THR A 35 16.22 -24.11 -7.31
CA THR A 35 16.50 -25.42 -7.87
C THR A 35 17.84 -25.92 -7.34
N HIS A 36 17.81 -26.65 -6.21
CA HIS A 36 18.97 -27.40 -5.73
C HIS A 36 18.79 -28.89 -6.00
N PHE A 37 19.60 -29.38 -6.94
CA PHE A 37 19.96 -30.78 -7.13
C PHE A 37 20.32 -31.43 -5.79
N LYS A 38 19.55 -32.44 -5.37
CA LYS A 38 19.91 -33.33 -4.26
C LYS A 38 20.68 -34.53 -4.80
N ASN A 39 22.00 -34.49 -4.63
CA ASN A 39 22.83 -35.69 -4.62
C ASN A 39 22.48 -36.53 -3.38
N SER A 40 22.10 -37.79 -3.60
CA SER A 40 21.90 -38.77 -2.55
C SER A 40 23.26 -39.27 -2.06
N ASN A 41 23.44 -39.36 -0.74
CA ASN A 41 24.44 -40.21 -0.11
C ASN A 41 23.73 -40.98 0.99
N SER A 42 23.38 -42.22 0.67
CA SER A 42 22.84 -43.23 1.58
C SER A 42 24.00 -44.01 2.20
N LYS A 43 23.95 -44.23 3.52
CA LYS A 43 24.74 -45.24 4.23
C LYS A 43 23.80 -46.41 4.58
N HIS A 44 24.18 -47.61 4.13
CA HIS A 44 23.59 -48.94 4.34
C HIS A 44 23.58 -49.38 5.83
N PRO A 45 22.79 -50.40 6.27
CA PRO A 45 23.11 -51.83 6.05
C PRO A 45 21.97 -52.86 5.83
N LEU A 46 22.33 -53.90 5.05
CA LEU A 46 22.04 -55.35 5.14
C LEU A 46 20.61 -55.92 4.92
N SER A 47 20.46 -56.77 3.88
CA SER A 47 20.05 -58.20 3.99
C SER A 47 19.98 -58.93 2.62
N LEU A 48 20.91 -59.88 2.43
CA LEU A 48 20.76 -61.24 1.89
C LEU A 48 19.56 -61.61 0.98
N LYS A 49 19.81 -61.95 -0.30
CA LYS A 49 19.83 -63.33 -0.88
C LYS A 49 19.67 -63.37 -2.41
N HIS A 50 20.36 -64.37 -2.97
CA HIS A 50 20.18 -65.07 -4.25
C HIS A 50 21.14 -64.76 -5.41
N SER A 51 22.03 -65.74 -5.53
CA SER A 51 22.93 -66.15 -6.60
C SER A 51 22.28 -66.30 -7.98
N ARG A 52 23.05 -65.92 -9.02
CA ARG A 52 23.22 -66.71 -10.25
C ARG A 52 24.56 -66.33 -10.89
N ILE A 53 25.47 -67.30 -10.90
CA ILE A 53 26.68 -67.37 -11.72
C ILE A 53 26.27 -67.95 -13.06
N VAL A 54 26.66 -67.37 -14.21
CA VAL A 54 27.00 -68.12 -15.46
C VAL A 54 27.90 -67.26 -16.38
N ALA A 55 28.98 -67.92 -16.83
CA ALA A 55 29.78 -67.78 -18.05
C ALA A 55 30.70 -66.57 -18.28
N VAL A 56 31.99 -66.91 -18.12
CA VAL A 56 33.18 -66.29 -18.70
C VAL A 56 33.21 -66.52 -20.22
N ALA A 57 33.52 -65.46 -20.97
CA ALA A 57 34.13 -65.55 -22.30
C ALA A 57 35.38 -64.65 -22.31
N VAL A 58 36.53 -65.29 -22.54
CA VAL A 58 37.87 -64.73 -22.79
C VAL A 58 37.96 -64.58 -24.33
N ASP A 59 38.45 -63.55 -25.02
CA ASP A 59 39.55 -62.56 -24.89
C ASP A 59 39.28 -61.43 -25.95
N PRO A 60 40.00 -60.27 -26.07
CA PRO A 60 41.46 -60.15 -25.97
C PRO A 60 41.96 -58.99 -25.09
N GLN A 61 42.90 -59.33 -24.20
CA GLN A 61 43.88 -58.45 -23.54
C GLN A 61 43.65 -56.93 -23.65
N GLU A 62 43.01 -56.37 -22.63
CA GLU A 62 43.08 -54.92 -22.42
C GLU A 62 44.51 -54.51 -22.07
N LEU A 63 45.06 -53.56 -22.83
CA LEU A 63 46.32 -52.88 -22.49
C LEU A 63 46.24 -52.32 -21.06
N PRO A 64 47.32 -52.46 -20.25
CA PRO A 64 47.33 -52.05 -18.85
C PRO A 64 46.95 -50.56 -18.70
N ARG A 65 46.25 -50.22 -17.61
CA ARG A 65 45.66 -48.88 -17.37
C ARG A 65 46.66 -47.71 -17.47
N SER A 66 47.96 -47.97 -17.38
CA SER A 66 49.04 -46.98 -17.47
C SER A 66 49.71 -46.89 -18.86
N SER A 67 49.20 -47.59 -19.88
CA SER A 67 49.81 -47.60 -21.21
C SER A 67 49.52 -46.29 -21.99
N PRO A 68 50.56 -45.57 -22.49
CA PRO A 68 50.37 -44.36 -23.28
C PRO A 68 49.64 -44.60 -24.60
N GLN A 69 49.68 -45.82 -25.14
CA GLN A 69 48.97 -46.18 -26.37
C GLN A 69 47.44 -46.23 -26.19
N ARG A 70 46.95 -46.57 -24.99
CA ARG A 70 45.52 -46.56 -24.66
C ARG A 70 45.00 -45.12 -24.55
N LEU A 71 45.79 -44.22 -23.97
CA LEU A 71 45.53 -42.78 -23.89
C LEU A 71 45.47 -42.11 -25.28
N LEU A 72 46.37 -42.51 -26.19
CA LEU A 72 46.33 -42.05 -27.58
C LEU A 72 45.09 -42.55 -28.34
N LYS A 73 44.65 -43.79 -28.04
CA LYS A 73 43.44 -44.37 -28.63
C LYS A 73 42.16 -43.71 -28.11
N GLU A 74 42.07 -43.42 -26.81
CA GLU A 74 40.97 -42.62 -26.22
C GLU A 74 40.96 -41.17 -26.74
N LEU A 75 42.13 -40.54 -26.93
CA LEU A 75 42.22 -39.21 -27.54
C LEU A 75 41.81 -39.22 -29.02
N ALA A 76 42.13 -40.29 -29.76
CA ALA A 76 41.69 -40.46 -31.14
C ALA A 76 40.17 -40.69 -31.23
N GLU A 77 39.58 -41.42 -30.28
CA GLU A 77 38.12 -41.60 -30.17
C GLU A 77 37.41 -40.31 -29.76
N ARG A 78 37.99 -39.52 -28.84
CA ARG A 78 37.50 -38.17 -28.50
C ARG A 78 37.60 -37.18 -29.65
N LYS A 79 38.56 -37.36 -30.58
CA LYS A 79 38.64 -36.59 -31.84
C LYS A 79 37.61 -37.03 -32.90
N LYS A 80 37.15 -38.29 -32.85
CA LYS A 80 36.09 -38.81 -33.75
C LYS A 80 34.67 -38.46 -33.29
N ALA A 81 34.48 -38.07 -32.04
CA ALA A 81 33.25 -37.41 -31.60
C ALA A 81 33.16 -36.04 -32.29
N VAL A 82 32.48 -36.01 -33.43
CA VAL A 82 32.13 -34.79 -34.15
C VAL A 82 31.39 -33.89 -33.15
N PHE A 83 32.08 -32.85 -32.69
CA PHE A 83 31.40 -31.73 -32.02
C PHE A 83 30.24 -31.35 -32.94
N PRO A 84 28.97 -31.36 -32.48
CA PRO A 84 27.90 -30.84 -33.31
C PRO A 84 28.35 -29.44 -33.69
N LYS A 85 28.52 -29.17 -35.00
CA LYS A 85 28.90 -27.85 -35.50
C LYS A 85 28.05 -26.87 -34.71
N LYS A 86 28.66 -26.08 -33.82
CA LYS A 86 27.95 -25.03 -33.10
C LYS A 86 27.35 -24.19 -34.20
N LYS A 87 26.04 -24.35 -34.47
CA LYS A 87 25.27 -23.34 -35.16
C LYS A 87 25.55 -22.11 -34.31
N VAL A 88 26.36 -21.20 -34.84
CA VAL A 88 26.49 -19.87 -34.25
C VAL A 88 25.04 -19.45 -34.04
N PRO A 89 24.59 -19.25 -32.79
CA PRO A 89 23.22 -18.83 -32.58
C PRO A 89 23.06 -17.60 -33.46
N PRO A 90 22.00 -17.51 -34.30
CA PRO A 90 21.81 -16.34 -35.14
C PRO A 90 21.99 -15.15 -34.22
N ARG A 91 22.81 -14.16 -34.62
CA ARG A 91 23.09 -12.96 -33.83
C ARG A 91 21.75 -12.38 -33.40
N ARG A 92 21.26 -12.80 -32.23
CA ARG A 92 20.10 -12.22 -31.58
C ARG A 92 20.69 -10.92 -31.10
N PHE A 93 20.48 -9.87 -31.88
CA PHE A 93 20.73 -8.53 -31.43
C PHE A 93 20.12 -8.44 -30.02
N ILE A 94 20.97 -8.30 -29.01
CA ILE A 94 20.56 -8.21 -27.61
C ILE A 94 19.63 -7.01 -27.44
N LEU A 95 19.79 -6.04 -28.33
CA LEU A 95 18.86 -4.96 -28.61
C LEU A 95 18.06 -5.32 -29.86
N LYS A 96 16.75 -5.57 -29.73
CA LYS A 96 15.89 -5.49 -30.91
C LYS A 96 16.16 -4.13 -31.58
N PRO A 97 16.24 -4.03 -32.92
CA PRO A 97 16.23 -2.74 -33.58
C PRO A 97 15.10 -1.90 -32.95
N PRO A 98 15.32 -0.61 -32.66
CA PRO A 98 14.23 0.24 -32.19
C PRO A 98 13.04 0.00 -33.12
N LEU A 99 11.86 -0.25 -32.52
CA LEU A 99 10.62 -0.33 -33.28
C LEU A 99 10.63 0.85 -34.24
N ASP A 100 10.46 0.59 -35.54
CA ASP A 100 10.33 1.60 -36.59
C ASP A 100 9.63 2.84 -36.01
N ASP A 101 10.36 3.96 -35.91
CA ASP A 101 9.96 5.11 -35.10
C ASP A 101 8.57 5.61 -35.52
N ALA A 102 8.21 5.42 -36.80
CA ALA A 102 6.87 5.69 -37.31
C ALA A 102 5.79 4.77 -36.70
N LYS A 103 6.03 3.45 -36.65
CA LYS A 103 5.11 2.48 -36.04
C LYS A 103 5.03 2.64 -34.53
N LEU A 104 6.13 3.04 -33.88
CA LEU A 104 6.14 3.34 -32.47
C LEU A 104 5.36 4.62 -32.17
N ALA A 105 5.58 5.69 -32.94
CA ALA A 105 4.81 6.92 -32.85
C ALA A 105 3.32 6.69 -33.11
N GLU A 106 2.98 5.92 -34.15
CA GLU A 106 1.59 5.53 -34.45
C GLU A 106 0.96 4.75 -33.29
N ARG A 107 1.71 3.82 -32.66
CA ARG A 107 1.24 3.12 -31.46
C ARG A 107 1.00 4.05 -30.29
N PHE A 108 1.85 5.06 -30.08
CA PHE A 108 1.65 6.05 -29.02
C PHE A 108 0.44 6.93 -29.30
N LEU A 109 0.29 7.44 -30.52
CA LEU A 109 -0.86 8.26 -30.93
C LEU A 109 -2.19 7.49 -30.82
N ASN A 110 -2.16 6.18 -31.08
CA ASN A 110 -3.33 5.30 -30.97
C ASN A 110 -3.53 4.67 -29.59
N SER A 111 -2.64 4.95 -28.62
CA SER A 111 -2.70 4.34 -27.29
C SER A 111 -3.81 4.97 -26.45
N PRO A 112 -4.74 4.17 -25.89
CA PRO A 112 -5.73 4.67 -24.94
C PRO A 112 -5.09 5.33 -23.71
N GLN A 113 -3.85 4.98 -23.37
CA GLN A 113 -3.15 5.58 -22.23
C GLN A 113 -2.72 7.03 -22.45
N LEU A 114 -2.71 7.51 -23.69
CA LEU A 114 -2.32 8.88 -24.05
C LEU A 114 -3.49 9.70 -24.61
N SER A 115 -4.71 9.15 -24.65
CA SER A 115 -5.87 9.82 -25.24
C SER A 115 -6.49 10.89 -24.33
N LEU A 116 -6.35 10.75 -23.00
CA LEU A 116 -7.00 11.65 -22.03
C LEU A 116 -6.00 12.64 -21.45
N LYS A 117 -5.95 13.84 -22.04
CA LYS A 117 -5.08 14.93 -21.56
C LYS A 117 -5.56 15.54 -20.24
N SER A 118 -6.88 15.62 -20.03
CA SER A 118 -7.51 16.17 -18.82
C SER A 118 -7.39 15.24 -17.60
N PHE A 119 -7.31 13.92 -17.82
CA PHE A 119 -7.26 12.91 -16.77
C PHE A 119 -6.01 12.02 -16.86
N PRO A 120 -4.79 12.56 -16.66
CA PRO A 120 -3.55 11.81 -16.87
C PRO A 120 -3.44 10.56 -15.98
N LEU A 121 -3.95 10.62 -14.75
CA LEU A 121 -3.97 9.47 -13.84
C LEU A 121 -4.89 8.35 -14.34
N LEU A 122 -6.12 8.69 -14.73
CA LEU A 122 -7.08 7.70 -15.28
C LEU A 122 -6.52 7.10 -16.57
N SER A 123 -6.03 7.96 -17.46
CA SER A 123 -5.38 7.57 -18.72
C SER A 123 -4.30 6.53 -18.47
N SER A 124 -3.48 6.73 -17.44
CA SER A 124 -2.41 5.79 -17.12
C SER A 124 -2.92 4.37 -16.76
N CYS A 125 -4.16 4.21 -16.31
CA CYS A 125 -4.74 2.89 -15.95
C CYS A 125 -5.50 2.22 -17.10
N LEU A 126 -5.72 2.91 -18.21
CA LEU A 126 -6.28 2.33 -19.43
C LEU A 126 -5.32 1.31 -20.06
N PRO A 127 -5.82 0.38 -20.89
CA PRO A 127 -4.96 -0.60 -21.53
C PRO A 127 -4.07 0.10 -22.57
N SER A 128 -2.81 -0.31 -22.69
CA SER A 128 -1.86 0.25 -23.66
C SER A 128 -2.18 -0.11 -25.12
N SER A 129 -3.25 -0.86 -25.36
CA SER A 129 -3.74 -1.24 -26.68
C SER A 129 -5.25 -1.40 -26.63
N ARG A 130 -5.93 -1.27 -27.77
CA ARG A 130 -7.39 -1.41 -27.85
C ARG A 130 -7.81 -2.85 -27.51
N LEU A 131 -8.99 -2.94 -26.90
CA LEU A 131 -9.64 -4.21 -26.58
C LEU A 131 -9.96 -4.99 -27.87
N ASN A 132 -9.72 -6.29 -27.81
CA ASN A 132 -9.99 -7.22 -28.92
C ASN A 132 -11.46 -7.66 -28.93
N ASN A 133 -11.86 -8.47 -29.92
CA ASN A 133 -13.25 -8.92 -30.03
C ASN A 133 -13.69 -9.82 -28.85
N ALA A 134 -12.82 -10.67 -28.31
CA ALA A 134 -13.12 -11.50 -27.14
C ALA A 134 -13.28 -10.66 -25.86
N ASP A 135 -12.54 -9.56 -25.76
CA ASP A 135 -12.70 -8.60 -24.66
C ASP A 135 -14.08 -7.90 -24.75
N LYS A 136 -14.49 -7.53 -25.98
CA LYS A 136 -15.81 -6.93 -26.23
C LYS A 136 -16.96 -7.89 -25.96
N THR A 137 -16.86 -9.16 -26.38
CA THR A 137 -17.90 -10.15 -26.07
C THR A 137 -18.07 -10.34 -24.56
N TRP A 138 -16.99 -10.30 -23.78
CA TRP A 138 -17.11 -10.33 -22.33
C TRP A 138 -17.87 -9.11 -21.80
N ILE A 139 -17.57 -7.92 -22.33
CA ILE A 139 -18.24 -6.68 -21.96
C ILE A 139 -19.74 -6.79 -22.24
N ASP A 140 -20.10 -7.28 -23.43
CA ASP A 140 -21.49 -7.40 -23.83
C ASP A 140 -22.26 -8.43 -22.98
N GLU A 141 -21.61 -9.53 -22.57
CA GLU A 141 -22.24 -10.62 -21.81
C GLU A 141 -22.33 -10.37 -20.29
N TYR A 142 -21.26 -9.82 -19.68
CA TYR A 142 -21.09 -9.85 -18.22
C TYR A 142 -21.07 -8.47 -17.55
N LEU A 143 -20.87 -7.39 -18.31
CA LEU A 143 -20.77 -6.06 -17.72
C LEU A 143 -22.08 -5.63 -17.03
N LEU A 144 -23.22 -6.02 -17.60
CA LEU A 144 -24.54 -5.72 -17.04
C LEU A 144 -24.73 -6.34 -15.66
N GLU A 145 -24.29 -7.60 -15.46
CA GLU A 145 -24.31 -8.27 -14.16
C GLU A 145 -23.47 -7.50 -13.14
N ALA A 146 -22.26 -7.08 -13.52
CA ALA A 146 -21.39 -6.29 -12.66
C ALA A 146 -22.00 -4.93 -12.29
N LYS A 147 -22.56 -4.20 -13.27
CA LYS A 147 -23.20 -2.90 -13.05
C LYS A 147 -24.42 -3.03 -12.15
N GLN A 148 -25.26 -4.02 -12.39
CA GLN A 148 -26.44 -4.29 -11.58
C GLN A 148 -26.06 -4.60 -10.13
N ALA A 149 -25.08 -5.48 -9.93
CA ALA A 149 -24.57 -5.82 -8.61
C ALA A 149 -24.02 -4.60 -7.85
N LEU A 150 -23.42 -3.65 -8.55
CA LEU A 150 -22.82 -2.44 -7.97
C LEU A 150 -23.78 -1.23 -7.88
N GLY A 151 -25.00 -1.37 -8.40
CA GLY A 151 -26.01 -0.31 -8.44
C GLY A 151 -25.71 0.81 -9.43
N TYR A 152 -25.03 0.52 -10.55
CA TYR A 152 -24.75 1.49 -11.62
C TYR A 152 -25.78 1.43 -12.75
N PRO A 153 -25.96 2.54 -13.50
CA PRO A 153 -26.80 2.54 -14.70
C PRO A 153 -26.35 1.48 -15.71
N LEU A 154 -27.30 0.71 -16.23
CA LEU A 154 -27.04 -0.37 -17.19
C LEU A 154 -26.63 0.15 -18.58
N GLU A 155 -26.93 1.41 -18.87
CA GLU A 155 -26.57 2.04 -20.13
C GLU A 155 -25.04 2.11 -20.35
N PRO A 156 -24.57 2.07 -21.61
CA PRO A 156 -23.16 2.23 -21.92
C PRO A 156 -22.61 3.57 -21.41
N SER A 157 -21.43 3.52 -20.79
CA SER A 157 -20.72 4.71 -20.29
C SER A 157 -20.23 5.64 -21.42
N ASP A 158 -20.15 5.15 -22.65
CA ASP A 158 -19.78 5.96 -23.83
C ASP A 158 -20.72 7.14 -24.10
N ARG A 159 -21.92 7.16 -23.49
CA ARG A 159 -22.87 8.28 -23.56
C ARG A 159 -22.41 9.52 -22.79
N PHE A 160 -21.50 9.37 -21.83
CA PHE A 160 -20.94 10.52 -21.10
C PHE A 160 -19.99 11.33 -22.01
N GLY A 161 -19.92 12.64 -21.79
CA GLY A 161 -19.01 13.53 -22.53
C GLY A 161 -17.53 13.19 -22.28
N ASP A 162 -16.65 13.62 -23.19
CA ASP A 162 -15.20 13.36 -23.11
C ASP A 162 -14.54 13.94 -21.84
N ASP A 163 -15.15 14.98 -21.27
CA ASP A 163 -14.70 15.62 -20.03
C ASP A 163 -15.15 14.87 -18.76
N ASN A 164 -15.93 13.81 -18.88
CA ASN A 164 -16.39 13.03 -17.73
C ASN A 164 -15.57 11.72 -17.60
N PRO A 165 -14.82 11.52 -16.50
CA PRO A 165 -14.03 10.31 -16.30
C PRO A 165 -14.89 9.04 -16.25
N ALA A 166 -16.18 9.14 -15.90
CA ALA A 166 -17.13 8.03 -15.91
C ALA A 166 -17.31 7.40 -17.29
N LYS A 167 -16.98 8.11 -18.38
CA LYS A 167 -16.97 7.56 -19.75
C LYS A 167 -16.13 6.30 -19.88
N GLN A 168 -15.06 6.18 -19.10
CA GLN A 168 -14.15 5.04 -19.16
C GLN A 168 -14.52 3.91 -18.19
N PHE A 169 -15.62 4.05 -17.45
CA PHE A 169 -15.96 3.14 -16.37
C PHE A 169 -16.16 1.71 -16.85
N ASP A 170 -16.81 1.50 -17.99
CA ASP A 170 -17.05 0.14 -18.53
C ASP A 170 -15.75 -0.58 -18.85
N THR A 171 -14.80 0.14 -19.45
CA THR A 171 -13.47 -0.39 -19.76
C THR A 171 -12.70 -0.73 -18.48
N LEU A 172 -12.70 0.16 -17.49
CA LEU A 172 -12.00 -0.08 -16.22
C LEU A 172 -12.66 -1.19 -15.39
N LEU A 173 -13.98 -1.29 -15.43
CA LEU A 173 -14.74 -2.35 -14.75
C LEU A 173 -14.45 -3.71 -15.38
N TYR A 174 -14.42 -3.80 -16.72
CA TYR A 174 -13.92 -4.98 -17.42
C TYR A 174 -12.54 -5.37 -16.91
N LEU A 175 -11.57 -4.44 -16.96
CA LEU A 175 -10.19 -4.69 -16.51
C LEU A 175 -10.12 -5.16 -15.05
N ALA A 176 -10.99 -4.66 -14.17
CA ALA A 176 -11.01 -5.04 -12.76
C ALA A 176 -11.25 -6.55 -12.56
N PHE A 177 -12.01 -7.21 -13.44
CA PHE A 177 -12.25 -8.66 -13.38
C PHE A 177 -11.21 -9.52 -14.12
N GLN A 178 -10.28 -8.91 -14.87
CA GLN A 178 -9.25 -9.64 -15.65
C GLN A 178 -8.00 -10.00 -14.83
N HIS A 179 -8.19 -10.68 -13.70
CA HIS A 179 -7.09 -11.05 -12.82
C HIS A 179 -6.17 -12.13 -13.44
N PRO A 180 -4.89 -12.23 -13.02
CA PRO A 180 -3.90 -13.10 -13.67
C PRO A 180 -4.23 -14.60 -13.64
N SER A 181 -5.03 -15.04 -12.67
CA SER A 181 -5.48 -16.44 -12.54
C SER A 181 -6.74 -16.74 -13.36
N CYS A 182 -7.34 -15.75 -14.01
CA CYS A 182 -8.53 -15.95 -14.85
C CYS A 182 -8.10 -16.59 -16.17
N GLU A 183 -8.69 -17.73 -16.51
CA GLU A 183 -8.35 -18.44 -17.75
C GLU A 183 -8.84 -17.73 -19.01
N ARG A 184 -9.86 -16.85 -18.88
CA ARG A 184 -10.52 -16.15 -19.99
C ARG A 184 -9.57 -15.23 -20.77
N THR A 185 -8.63 -14.55 -20.10
CA THR A 185 -7.80 -13.52 -20.75
C THR A 185 -6.31 -13.68 -20.51
N LYS A 186 -5.57 -14.09 -21.55
CA LYS A 186 -4.10 -14.22 -21.52
C LYS A 186 -3.38 -12.99 -22.10
N THR A 187 -4.11 -11.98 -22.55
CA THR A 187 -3.53 -10.80 -23.19
C THR A 187 -2.72 -9.95 -22.21
N ARG A 188 -1.53 -9.51 -22.61
CA ARG A 188 -0.59 -8.81 -21.71
C ARG A 188 -1.08 -7.43 -21.27
N HIS A 189 -1.63 -6.62 -22.18
CA HIS A 189 -2.07 -5.25 -21.85
C HIS A 189 -3.29 -5.25 -20.92
N VAL A 190 -4.19 -6.22 -21.06
CA VAL A 190 -5.33 -6.40 -20.15
C VAL A 190 -4.86 -6.75 -18.74
N ARG A 191 -3.97 -7.76 -18.61
CA ARG A 191 -3.37 -8.13 -17.31
C ARG A 191 -2.59 -6.99 -16.67
N ALA A 192 -1.92 -6.18 -17.49
CA ALA A 192 -1.24 -4.97 -17.03
C ALA A 192 -2.26 -3.95 -16.49
N GLY A 193 -3.33 -3.66 -17.23
CA GLY A 193 -4.44 -2.79 -16.80
C GLY A 193 -5.04 -3.22 -15.46
N HIS A 194 -5.44 -4.50 -15.34
CA HIS A 194 -5.91 -5.07 -14.08
C HIS A 194 -4.92 -4.84 -12.93
N SER A 195 -3.65 -5.18 -13.14
CA SER A 195 -2.63 -5.06 -12.09
C SER A 195 -2.40 -3.61 -11.66
N ARG A 196 -2.53 -2.63 -12.57
CA ARG A 196 -2.40 -1.20 -12.29
C ARG A 196 -3.58 -0.68 -11.48
N LEU A 197 -4.81 -1.09 -11.83
CA LEU A 197 -6.00 -0.80 -11.04
C LEU A 197 -5.91 -1.40 -9.64
N SER A 198 -5.49 -2.67 -9.53
CA SER A 198 -5.29 -3.34 -8.24
C SER A 198 -4.25 -2.63 -7.38
N PHE A 199 -3.16 -2.14 -8.00
CA PHE A 199 -2.11 -1.39 -7.32
C PHE A 199 -2.63 -0.09 -6.70
N ILE A 200 -3.35 0.75 -7.44
CA ILE A 200 -3.87 2.01 -6.89
C ILE A 200 -5.02 1.77 -5.90
N GLY A 201 -5.92 0.84 -6.22
CA GLY A 201 -7.11 0.58 -5.42
C GLY A 201 -6.80 0.03 -4.03
N GLN A 202 -5.66 -0.66 -3.85
CA GLN A 202 -5.15 -1.00 -2.52
C GLN A 202 -5.04 0.25 -1.63
N TYR A 203 -4.36 1.30 -2.10
CA TYR A 203 -4.09 2.48 -1.29
C TYR A 203 -5.31 3.40 -1.14
N VAL A 204 -6.19 3.42 -2.14
CA VAL A 204 -7.50 4.07 -2.04
C VAL A 204 -8.30 3.47 -0.88
N LEU A 205 -8.41 2.14 -0.82
CA LEU A 205 -9.14 1.45 0.24
C LEU A 205 -8.53 1.68 1.62
N GLU A 206 -7.20 1.61 1.72
CA GLU A 206 -6.51 1.85 2.98
C GLU A 206 -6.70 3.29 3.49
N LEU A 207 -6.71 4.29 2.59
CA LEU A 207 -6.99 5.68 2.96
C LEU A 207 -8.46 5.87 3.35
N ALA A 208 -9.41 5.36 2.55
CA ALA A 208 -10.84 5.51 2.81
C ALA A 208 -11.23 4.95 4.19
N LEU A 209 -10.80 3.72 4.51
CA LEU A 209 -11.10 3.13 5.80
C LEU A 209 -10.36 3.82 6.95
N ALA A 210 -9.14 4.32 6.73
CA ALA A 210 -8.43 5.10 7.75
C ALA A 210 -9.16 6.41 8.08
N GLU A 211 -9.58 7.17 7.07
CA GLU A 211 -10.37 8.39 7.25
C GLU A 211 -11.70 8.13 7.95
N PHE A 212 -12.42 7.09 7.50
CA PHE A 212 -13.69 6.73 8.08
C PHE A 212 -13.56 6.37 9.56
N PHE A 213 -12.61 5.50 9.91
CA PHE A 213 -12.45 5.06 11.31
C PHE A 213 -11.86 6.13 12.22
N LEU A 214 -11.00 7.02 11.70
CA LEU A 214 -10.51 8.16 12.48
C LEU A 214 -11.66 9.08 12.89
N GLN A 215 -12.59 9.35 11.98
CA GLN A 215 -13.75 10.22 12.21
C GLN A 215 -14.84 9.54 13.04
N ARG A 216 -15.07 8.24 12.83
CA ARG A 216 -16.09 7.47 13.58
C ARG A 216 -15.66 7.17 15.01
N TYR A 217 -14.36 6.96 15.25
CA TYR A 217 -13.78 6.68 16.57
C TYR A 217 -12.69 7.71 16.94
N PRO A 218 -13.06 8.98 17.19
CA PRO A 218 -12.10 10.05 17.42
C PRO A 218 -11.23 9.86 18.68
N ARG A 219 -11.71 9.08 19.65
CA ARG A 219 -11.03 8.80 20.93
C ARG A 219 -10.18 7.51 20.94
N GLU A 220 -10.35 6.63 19.96
CA GLU A 220 -9.54 5.40 19.90
C GLU A 220 -8.12 5.70 19.39
N SER A 221 -7.13 4.93 19.83
CA SER A 221 -5.79 5.03 19.20
C SER A 221 -5.79 4.42 17.79
N PRO A 222 -4.77 4.71 16.95
CA PRO A 222 -4.68 4.12 15.61
C PRO A 222 -4.58 2.58 15.57
N ALA A 223 -4.18 1.93 16.66
CA ALA A 223 -4.02 0.48 16.70
C ALA A 223 -5.36 -0.29 16.56
N PRO A 224 -6.39 -0.02 17.39
CA PRO A 224 -7.76 -0.50 17.17
C PRO A 224 -8.28 -0.27 15.74
N MET A 225 -8.06 0.92 15.17
CA MET A 225 -8.49 1.24 13.81
C MET A 225 -7.87 0.31 12.77
N ARG A 226 -6.56 0.03 12.87
CA ARG A 226 -5.87 -0.91 11.99
C ARG A 226 -6.44 -2.33 12.10
N GLU A 227 -6.85 -2.75 13.28
CA GLU A 227 -7.52 -4.05 13.48
C GLU A 227 -8.88 -4.09 12.79
N ARG A 228 -9.69 -3.03 12.92
CA ARG A 228 -10.97 -2.91 12.22
C ARG A 228 -10.81 -2.97 10.69
N VAL A 229 -9.84 -2.23 10.15
CA VAL A 229 -9.49 -2.28 8.72
C VAL A 229 -9.09 -3.70 8.31
N PHE A 230 -8.21 -4.34 9.08
CA PHE A 230 -7.79 -5.72 8.81
C PHE A 230 -8.94 -6.72 8.92
N GLY A 231 -9.88 -6.51 9.84
CA GLY A 231 -11.12 -7.27 9.96
C GLY A 231 -11.94 -7.16 8.68
N LEU A 232 -12.24 -5.94 8.22
CA LEU A 232 -13.11 -5.74 7.06
C LEU A 232 -12.50 -6.24 5.76
N ILE A 233 -11.30 -5.77 5.41
CA ILE A 233 -10.65 -6.04 4.10
C ILE A 233 -9.54 -7.08 4.19
N GLY A 234 -9.51 -7.86 5.27
CA GLY A 234 -8.58 -8.97 5.46
C GLY A 234 -8.87 -10.12 4.51
N LYS A 235 -7.84 -10.93 4.23
CA LYS A 235 -7.94 -12.07 3.31
C LYS A 235 -9.06 -13.06 3.66
N ARG A 236 -9.42 -13.17 4.94
CA ARG A 236 -10.48 -14.05 5.44
C ARG A 236 -11.88 -13.56 5.07
N ASN A 237 -12.11 -12.25 5.10
CA ASN A 237 -13.45 -11.66 4.97
C ASN A 237 -13.74 -11.19 3.54
N LEU A 238 -12.73 -10.89 2.72
CA LEU A 238 -12.95 -10.49 1.33
C LEU A 238 -13.81 -11.46 0.49
N PRO A 239 -13.66 -12.81 0.59
CA PRO A 239 -14.56 -13.71 -0.12
C PRO A 239 -16.01 -13.61 0.33
N LYS A 240 -16.28 -13.36 1.63
CA LYS A 240 -17.63 -13.12 2.16
C LYS A 240 -18.25 -11.90 1.47
N TRP A 241 -17.48 -10.82 1.33
CA TRP A 241 -17.95 -9.59 0.70
C TRP A 241 -18.18 -9.73 -0.81
N ILE A 242 -17.29 -10.40 -1.54
CA ILE A 242 -17.52 -10.71 -2.96
C ILE A 242 -18.81 -11.52 -3.15
N LYS A 243 -19.09 -12.48 -2.26
CA LYS A 243 -20.33 -13.26 -2.29
C LYS A 243 -21.56 -12.42 -1.94
N ALA A 244 -21.44 -11.54 -0.93
CA ALA A 244 -22.53 -10.65 -0.53
C ALA A 244 -22.95 -9.69 -1.65
N ALA A 245 -21.98 -9.19 -2.42
CA ALA A 245 -22.23 -8.38 -3.60
C ALA A 245 -22.61 -9.19 -4.87
N SER A 246 -22.78 -10.51 -4.78
CA SER A 246 -23.08 -11.40 -5.91
C SER A 246 -22.06 -11.35 -7.06
N LEU A 247 -20.78 -11.08 -6.77
CA LEU A 247 -19.73 -10.93 -7.79
C LEU A 247 -18.88 -12.21 -7.99
N GLN A 248 -19.14 -13.27 -7.22
CA GLN A 248 -18.32 -14.47 -7.19
C GLN A 248 -18.21 -15.17 -8.55
N ASN A 249 -19.27 -15.16 -9.36
CA ASN A 249 -19.29 -15.80 -10.68
C ASN A 249 -18.46 -15.04 -11.72
N LEU A 250 -18.31 -13.73 -11.54
CA LEU A 250 -17.45 -12.89 -12.37
C LEU A 250 -15.97 -13.09 -12.02
N VAL A 251 -15.66 -13.34 -10.74
CA VAL A 251 -14.31 -13.67 -10.28
C VAL A 251 -13.92 -15.10 -10.63
N PHE A 252 -14.83 -16.07 -10.44
CA PHE A 252 -14.60 -17.49 -10.70
C PHE A 252 -15.66 -18.02 -11.66
N PRO A 253 -15.40 -17.94 -12.99
CA PRO A 253 -16.36 -18.34 -14.01
C PRO A 253 -16.73 -19.81 -14.03
N PHE A 254 -15.74 -20.66 -13.77
CA PHE A 254 -15.82 -22.10 -13.99
C PHE A 254 -15.78 -22.88 -12.66
N ASP A 255 -15.36 -22.22 -11.59
CA ASP A 255 -15.15 -22.82 -10.28
C ASP A 255 -16.16 -22.31 -9.27
N GLU A 256 -16.70 -23.21 -8.45
CA GLU A 256 -17.49 -22.81 -7.30
C GLU A 256 -16.56 -22.29 -6.19
N MET A 257 -16.68 -21.00 -5.86
CA MET A 257 -15.79 -20.31 -4.92
C MET A 257 -15.66 -21.01 -3.56
N ASP A 258 -16.72 -21.66 -3.07
CA ASP A 258 -16.71 -22.34 -1.77
C ASP A 258 -15.91 -23.66 -1.79
N ARG A 259 -15.75 -24.30 -2.95
CA ARG A 259 -14.95 -25.52 -3.13
C ARG A 259 -13.47 -25.24 -3.32
N LEU A 260 -13.12 -24.01 -3.69
CA LEU A 260 -11.72 -23.64 -3.92
C LEU A 260 -10.92 -23.65 -2.61
N THR A 261 -9.66 -24.08 -2.72
CA THR A 261 -8.74 -23.98 -1.59
C THR A 261 -8.48 -22.52 -1.27
N ARG A 262 -8.21 -22.24 0.01
CA ARG A 262 -7.93 -20.88 0.49
C ARG A 262 -6.81 -20.19 -0.30
N LYS A 263 -5.77 -20.94 -0.70
CA LYS A 263 -4.61 -20.39 -1.43
C LYS A 263 -4.97 -19.95 -2.84
N ASP A 264 -5.92 -20.60 -3.48
CA ASP A 264 -6.35 -20.30 -4.84
C ASP A 264 -7.48 -19.27 -4.86
N ARG A 265 -8.31 -19.26 -3.81
CA ARG A 265 -9.44 -18.33 -3.65
C ARG A 265 -9.03 -16.92 -3.25
N GLU A 266 -8.21 -16.78 -2.21
CA GLU A 266 -7.93 -15.45 -1.61
C GLU A 266 -7.23 -14.46 -2.56
N PRO A 267 -6.21 -14.86 -3.35
CA PRO A 267 -5.47 -13.91 -4.18
C PRO A 267 -6.31 -13.29 -5.32
N PRO A 268 -7.09 -14.05 -6.13
CA PRO A 268 -7.99 -13.48 -7.14
C PRO A 268 -9.00 -12.51 -6.54
N VAL A 269 -9.71 -12.95 -5.49
CA VAL A 269 -10.70 -12.13 -4.78
C VAL A 269 -10.10 -10.81 -4.33
N LYS A 270 -8.92 -10.85 -3.70
CA LYS A 270 -8.23 -9.64 -3.24
C LYS A 270 -7.82 -8.74 -4.40
N SER A 271 -7.30 -9.32 -5.47
CA SER A 271 -6.83 -8.58 -6.65
C SER A 271 -7.99 -7.86 -7.35
N VAL A 272 -9.12 -8.54 -7.54
CA VAL A 272 -10.35 -7.98 -8.12
C VAL A 272 -10.95 -6.92 -7.21
N PHE A 273 -11.09 -7.20 -5.91
CA PHE A 273 -11.62 -6.22 -4.95
C PHE A 273 -10.81 -4.93 -4.98
N TRP A 274 -9.48 -5.00 -4.94
CA TRP A 274 -8.63 -3.82 -5.09
C TRP A 274 -8.80 -3.15 -6.45
N ALA A 275 -8.81 -3.90 -7.56
CA ALA A 275 -8.93 -3.32 -8.89
C ALA A 275 -10.27 -2.60 -9.11
N LEU A 276 -11.35 -3.14 -8.54
CA LEU A 276 -12.68 -2.56 -8.57
C LEU A 276 -12.68 -1.17 -7.92
N PHE A 277 -12.15 -1.06 -6.70
CA PHE A 277 -12.06 0.24 -6.02
C PHE A 277 -11.07 1.20 -6.67
N GLY A 278 -10.05 0.69 -7.36
CA GLY A 278 -9.22 1.49 -8.24
C GLY A 278 -10.01 2.12 -9.39
N ALA A 279 -10.87 1.34 -10.06
CA ALA A 279 -11.72 1.84 -11.14
C ALA A 279 -12.75 2.87 -10.65
N ILE A 280 -13.44 2.56 -9.55
CA ILE A 280 -14.44 3.45 -8.93
C ILE A 280 -13.81 4.78 -8.54
N TYR A 281 -12.64 4.74 -7.89
CA TYR A 281 -11.92 5.94 -7.48
C TYR A 281 -11.56 6.85 -8.65
N LEU A 282 -11.06 6.27 -9.75
CA LEU A 282 -10.65 7.04 -10.92
C LEU A 282 -11.84 7.69 -11.64
N CYS A 283 -12.99 7.01 -11.67
CA CYS A 283 -14.18 7.50 -12.36
C CYS A 283 -15.06 8.43 -11.52
N TYR A 284 -15.18 8.20 -10.22
CA TYR A 284 -16.18 8.86 -9.36
C TYR A 284 -15.62 9.47 -8.06
N GLY A 285 -14.37 9.16 -7.70
CA GLY A 285 -13.71 9.70 -6.51
C GLY A 285 -14.05 8.96 -5.19
N MET A 286 -13.59 9.51 -4.06
CA MET A 286 -13.74 8.90 -2.72
C MET A 286 -15.19 8.75 -2.23
N PRO A 287 -16.13 9.69 -2.48
CA PRO A 287 -17.51 9.53 -2.02
C PRO A 287 -18.16 8.22 -2.52
N GLU A 288 -17.87 7.86 -3.77
CA GLU A 288 -18.39 6.64 -4.38
C GLU A 288 -17.72 5.38 -3.81
N VAL A 289 -16.44 5.47 -3.42
CA VAL A 289 -15.74 4.39 -2.70
C VAL A 289 -16.47 4.07 -1.38
N TYR A 290 -16.91 5.08 -0.62
CA TYR A 290 -17.68 4.88 0.60
C TYR A 290 -19.04 4.24 0.34
N ARG A 291 -19.78 4.73 -0.67
CA ARG A 291 -21.07 4.16 -1.08
C ARG A 291 -20.92 2.67 -1.40
N VAL A 292 -19.97 2.32 -2.25
CA VAL A 292 -19.79 0.92 -2.66
C VAL A 292 -19.33 0.06 -1.49
N LEU A 293 -18.42 0.53 -0.62
CA LEU A 293 -17.99 -0.22 0.56
C LEU A 293 -19.14 -0.56 1.52
N PHE A 294 -19.98 0.41 1.86
CA PHE A 294 -20.92 0.26 2.96
C PHE A 294 -22.35 -0.04 2.50
N GLU A 295 -22.78 0.49 1.36
CA GLU A 295 -24.12 0.26 0.81
C GLU A 295 -24.18 -1.00 -0.04
N VAL A 296 -23.26 -1.13 -1.00
CA VAL A 296 -23.28 -2.24 -1.97
C VAL A 296 -22.72 -3.52 -1.36
N PHE A 297 -21.51 -3.45 -0.78
CA PHE A 297 -20.92 -4.61 -0.12
C PHE A 297 -21.52 -4.88 1.26
N GLY A 298 -22.31 -3.95 1.81
CA GLY A 298 -22.97 -4.11 3.11
C GLY A 298 -21.98 -4.29 4.26
N MET A 299 -20.78 -3.71 4.17
CA MET A 299 -19.79 -3.85 5.23
C MET A 299 -20.28 -3.18 6.51
N ASP A 300 -20.38 -3.93 7.60
CA ASP A 300 -20.75 -3.38 8.90
C ASP A 300 -19.49 -3.08 9.73
N PRO A 301 -19.19 -1.79 10.03
CA PRO A 301 -18.10 -1.39 10.92
C PRO A 301 -18.22 -1.95 12.35
N GLU A 302 -19.43 -2.31 12.78
CA GLU A 302 -19.73 -2.82 14.12
C GLU A 302 -19.76 -4.36 14.19
N ASP A 303 -19.55 -5.08 13.08
CA ASP A 303 -19.49 -6.55 13.05
C ASP A 303 -18.46 -7.08 14.07
N GLU A 304 -18.86 -8.06 14.89
CA GLU A 304 -18.04 -8.65 15.95
C GLU A 304 -16.68 -9.16 15.44
N SER A 305 -16.66 -9.72 14.23
CA SER A 305 -15.45 -10.25 13.61
C SER A 305 -14.40 -9.19 13.28
N CYS A 306 -14.82 -7.92 13.26
CA CYS A 306 -13.99 -6.76 12.95
C CYS A 306 -13.68 -5.90 14.18
N GLN A 307 -14.21 -6.25 15.36
CA GLN A 307 -13.94 -5.49 16.57
C GLN A 307 -12.50 -5.67 17.04
N PRO A 308 -11.83 -4.58 17.46
CA PRO A 308 -10.47 -4.65 17.96
C PRO A 308 -10.45 -5.36 19.32
N LYS A 309 -9.28 -5.89 19.69
CA LYS A 309 -9.09 -6.44 21.03
C LYS A 309 -9.28 -5.35 22.09
N LEU A 310 -9.99 -5.67 23.17
CA LEU A 310 -10.17 -4.77 24.30
C LEU A 310 -8.81 -4.42 24.91
N ARG A 311 -8.58 -3.13 25.15
CA ARG A 311 -7.34 -2.58 25.71
C ARG A 311 -7.70 -1.56 26.77
N ARG A 312 -6.80 -1.38 27.74
CA ARG A 312 -6.88 -0.24 28.66
C ARG A 312 -6.74 1.03 27.84
N GLN A 313 -7.80 1.82 27.78
CA GLN A 313 -7.79 3.17 27.24
C GLN A 313 -7.67 4.15 28.40
N LEU A 314 -6.90 5.21 28.21
CA LEU A 314 -6.94 6.37 29.10
C LEU A 314 -8.25 7.11 28.83
N GLU A 315 -8.82 7.69 29.86
CA GLU A 315 -9.99 8.54 29.72
C GLU A 315 -9.62 9.77 28.90
N ASP A 316 -10.42 10.07 27.89
CA ASP A 316 -10.25 11.20 26.97
C ASP A 316 -11.51 12.06 27.08
N VAL A 317 -11.50 12.98 28.05
CA VAL A 317 -12.63 13.89 28.31
C VAL A 317 -12.47 15.13 27.45
N ASP A 318 -13.44 15.35 26.56
CA ASP A 318 -13.41 16.45 25.60
C ASP A 318 -14.67 17.31 25.71
N TYR A 319 -14.58 18.39 26.48
CA TYR A 319 -15.68 19.34 26.66
C TYR A 319 -15.91 20.27 25.46
N VAL A 320 -15.03 20.25 24.45
CA VAL A 320 -15.06 21.20 23.33
C VAL A 320 -15.73 20.59 22.11
N SER A 321 -15.62 19.27 21.93
CA SER A 321 -16.17 18.57 20.77
C SER A 321 -17.20 17.51 21.18
N VAL A 322 -18.21 17.95 21.94
CA VAL A 322 -19.37 17.15 22.40
C VAL A 322 -20.11 16.48 21.24
N GLU A 323 -20.05 17.05 20.04
CA GLU A 323 -20.61 16.44 18.81
C GLU A 323 -20.06 15.03 18.50
N PHE A 324 -18.88 14.68 19.02
CA PHE A 324 -18.26 13.37 18.88
C PHE A 324 -18.50 12.43 20.07
N GLU A 325 -19.19 12.87 21.13
CA GLU A 325 -19.44 12.06 22.34
C GLU A 325 -20.55 11.03 22.13
N ASP A 326 -21.71 11.46 21.60
CA ASP A 326 -22.91 10.61 21.60
C ASP A 326 -23.26 10.06 20.21
N LYS A 327 -22.76 10.66 19.14
CA LYS A 327 -23.13 10.30 17.76
C LYS A 327 -21.94 9.78 16.95
N LYS A 328 -21.89 8.46 16.74
CA LYS A 328 -20.99 7.85 15.76
C LYS A 328 -21.39 8.29 14.36
N LEU A 329 -20.47 8.94 13.64
CA LEU A 329 -20.69 9.38 12.27
C LEU A 329 -21.03 8.20 11.35
N THR A 330 -22.04 8.38 10.49
CA THR A 330 -22.38 7.41 9.44
C THR A 330 -21.43 7.56 8.25
N TRP A 331 -21.37 6.54 7.39
CA TRP A 331 -20.54 6.64 6.19
C TRP A 331 -21.08 7.69 5.22
N GLN A 332 -22.40 7.93 5.17
CA GLN A 332 -23.00 8.98 4.34
C GLN A 332 -22.53 10.36 4.81
N GLU A 333 -22.50 10.58 6.12
CA GLU A 333 -22.01 11.83 6.71
C GLU A 333 -20.53 12.05 6.37
N VAL A 334 -19.73 10.98 6.30
CA VAL A 334 -18.32 11.04 5.88
C VAL A 334 -18.18 11.22 4.37
N ALA A 335 -19.03 10.61 3.55
CA ALA A 335 -18.95 10.67 2.09
C ALA A 335 -19.43 12.00 1.50
N VAL A 336 -20.48 12.59 2.10
CA VAL A 336 -21.02 13.91 1.72
C VAL A 336 -20.07 15.03 2.14
N TYR A 337 -19.13 14.74 3.05
CA TYR A 337 -18.10 15.69 3.43
C TYR A 337 -17.19 16.00 2.23
N LYS A 338 -17.54 17.07 1.52
CA LYS A 338 -16.66 17.75 0.59
C LYS A 338 -16.01 18.89 1.37
N PRO A 339 -14.72 18.82 1.69
CA PRO A 339 -14.03 20.01 2.21
C PRO A 339 -14.18 21.11 1.15
N PRO A 340 -14.86 22.24 1.39
CA PRO A 340 -14.75 23.40 0.52
C PRO A 340 -13.28 23.84 0.44
N GLU A 341 -12.89 24.71 -0.50
CA GLU A 341 -11.54 25.31 -0.46
C GLU A 341 -11.29 25.96 0.92
N ASP A 342 -12.35 26.44 1.56
CA ASP A 342 -12.49 26.97 2.94
C ASP A 342 -12.60 25.88 4.06
N ALA A 343 -12.14 24.66 3.79
CA ALA A 343 -12.44 23.38 4.47
C ALA A 343 -12.44 23.35 6.01
N LEU A 344 -11.64 24.22 6.62
CA LEU A 344 -11.29 24.08 8.02
C LEU A 344 -12.37 24.60 8.98
N PHE A 345 -13.27 25.48 8.54
CA PHE A 345 -14.27 26.10 9.44
C PHE A 345 -15.66 25.52 9.31
N ALA A 346 -16.03 25.07 8.12
CA ALA A 346 -17.35 24.51 7.92
C ALA A 346 -17.50 23.19 8.70
N HIS A 347 -16.60 22.22 8.49
CA HIS A 347 -16.73 20.88 9.09
C HIS A 347 -15.35 20.14 9.19
N PRO A 348 -14.36 20.57 10.00
CA PRO A 348 -12.99 20.03 10.03
C PRO A 348 -12.86 18.62 10.66
N ARG A 349 -13.72 17.67 10.30
CA ARG A 349 -13.90 16.40 11.01
C ARG A 349 -12.63 15.55 11.08
N VAL A 350 -11.90 15.40 9.98
CA VAL A 350 -10.64 14.63 9.98
C VAL A 350 -9.56 15.34 10.79
N PHE A 351 -9.47 16.68 10.68
CA PHE A 351 -8.53 17.47 11.48
C PHE A 351 -8.85 17.35 12.97
N ARG A 352 -10.10 17.59 13.40
CA ARG A 352 -10.56 17.45 14.80
C ARG A 352 -10.45 16.02 15.32
N ALA A 353 -10.63 15.04 14.44
CA ALA A 353 -10.36 13.67 14.78
C ALA A 353 -8.87 13.48 15.09
N CYS A 354 -7.94 14.10 14.37
CA CYS A 354 -6.50 13.88 14.57
C CYS A 354 -5.85 14.81 15.60
N VAL A 355 -6.32 16.05 15.71
CA VAL A 355 -5.78 17.11 16.56
C VAL A 355 -6.78 17.36 17.69
N PRO A 356 -6.42 17.03 18.94
CA PRO A 356 -7.34 17.21 20.06
C PRO A 356 -7.65 18.70 20.28
N PRO A 357 -8.86 19.03 20.72
CA PRO A 357 -9.13 20.37 21.22
C PRO A 357 -8.32 20.61 22.50
N GLY A 358 -8.06 21.88 22.80
CA GLY A 358 -7.14 22.25 23.87
C GLY A 358 -5.69 22.43 23.41
N MET A 359 -5.34 22.10 22.17
CA MET A 359 -4.03 22.47 21.60
C MET A 359 -3.75 23.98 21.65
N HIS A 360 -4.81 24.82 21.65
CA HIS A 360 -4.66 26.26 21.84
C HIS A 360 -4.01 26.64 23.19
N ARG A 361 -4.11 25.79 24.23
CA ARG A 361 -3.46 26.01 25.53
C ARG A 361 -1.94 25.98 25.44
N PHE A 362 -1.41 25.36 24.38
CA PHE A 362 0.02 25.31 24.10
C PHE A 362 0.48 26.52 23.28
N ARG A 363 -0.37 27.48 22.93
CA ARG A 363 0.10 28.71 22.27
C ARG A 363 1.02 29.52 23.17
N GLY A 364 1.98 30.20 22.55
CA GLY A 364 2.91 31.06 23.27
C GLY A 364 3.90 30.31 24.16
N ASN A 365 4.05 28.99 23.97
CA ASN A 365 5.17 28.27 24.57
C ASN A 365 6.47 28.55 23.79
N ILE A 366 7.61 28.12 24.36
CA ILE A 366 8.94 28.33 23.77
C ILE A 366 9.03 27.74 22.35
N TRP A 367 8.46 26.55 22.12
CA TRP A 367 8.45 25.92 20.80
C TRP A 367 7.66 26.75 19.77
N ASP A 368 6.53 27.33 20.16
CA ASP A 368 5.65 28.16 19.33
C ASP A 368 6.33 29.48 18.90
N PHE A 369 7.18 30.03 19.76
CA PHE A 369 7.96 31.23 19.48
C PHE A 369 9.25 30.95 18.69
N GLU A 370 10.04 29.96 19.12
CA GLU A 370 11.39 29.74 18.56
C GLU A 370 11.39 28.75 17.39
N SER A 371 10.67 27.64 17.53
CA SER A 371 10.75 26.51 16.60
C SER A 371 9.75 26.62 15.45
N ARG A 372 8.49 26.99 15.75
CA ARG A 372 7.42 27.07 14.74
C ARG A 372 7.77 27.95 13.55
N PRO A 373 8.31 29.18 13.69
CA PRO A 373 8.64 30.02 12.53
C PRO A 373 9.66 29.36 11.60
N GLN A 374 10.68 28.69 12.16
CA GLN A 374 11.72 27.99 11.40
C GLN A 374 11.15 26.77 10.66
N VAL A 375 10.28 26.01 11.33
CA VAL A 375 9.57 24.87 10.74
C VAL A 375 8.67 25.33 9.59
N MET A 376 7.86 26.37 9.82
CA MET A 376 6.96 26.92 8.80
C MET A 376 7.75 27.43 7.59
N GLN A 377 8.82 28.18 7.81
CA GLN A 377 9.70 28.65 6.74
C GLN A 377 10.29 27.49 5.94
N THR A 378 10.80 26.45 6.62
CA THR A 378 11.40 25.27 5.97
C THR A 378 10.38 24.49 5.12
N LEU A 379 9.13 24.42 5.58
CA LEU A 379 8.04 23.74 4.88
C LEU A 379 7.35 24.63 3.82
N GLY A 380 7.73 25.91 3.71
CA GLY A 380 7.17 26.87 2.76
C GLY A 380 5.77 27.36 3.12
N TYR A 381 5.48 27.53 4.41
CA TYR A 381 4.24 28.09 4.94
C TYR A 381 4.41 29.54 5.43
N PRO A 382 3.34 30.35 5.47
CA PRO A 382 1.99 30.06 4.97
C PRO A 382 1.94 29.98 3.44
N LEU A 383 0.99 29.23 2.89
CA LEU A 383 0.78 29.18 1.44
C LEU A 383 0.14 30.47 0.95
N GLN A 384 0.52 30.92 -0.25
CA GLN A 384 -0.16 32.01 -0.94
C GLN A 384 -1.49 31.48 -1.49
N MET A 385 -2.53 31.56 -0.67
CA MET A 385 -3.90 31.22 -1.03
C MET A 385 -4.81 32.38 -0.62
N ALA A 386 -5.73 32.74 -1.51
CA ALA A 386 -6.82 33.65 -1.19
C ALA A 386 -8.08 32.81 -1.00
N ASP A 387 -8.35 32.40 0.24
CA ASP A 387 -9.71 31.97 0.58
C ASP A 387 -10.66 33.15 0.32
N ARG A 388 -11.95 32.87 0.12
CA ARG A 388 -12.93 33.94 -0.14
C ARG A 388 -13.02 34.96 1.01
N ILE A 389 -12.63 34.52 2.21
CA ILE A 389 -12.73 35.23 3.48
C ILE A 389 -11.35 35.19 4.16
N SER A 390 -10.81 36.36 4.54
CA SER A 390 -9.46 36.47 5.11
C SER A 390 -9.34 35.76 6.47
N GLU A 391 -10.42 35.81 7.26
CA GLU A 391 -10.51 35.19 8.59
C GLU A 391 -10.35 33.67 8.50
N ILE A 392 -10.80 33.05 7.41
CA ILE A 392 -10.65 31.62 7.15
C ILE A 392 -9.19 31.27 6.89
N THR A 393 -8.49 32.09 6.09
CA THR A 393 -7.06 31.90 5.85
C THR A 393 -6.26 32.07 7.14
N GLU A 394 -6.55 33.08 7.95
CA GLU A 394 -5.88 33.31 9.23
C GLU A 394 -6.05 32.12 10.18
N ALA A 395 -7.31 31.70 10.38
CA ALA A 395 -7.59 30.62 11.30
C ALA A 395 -7.04 29.28 10.79
N ARG A 396 -6.89 29.09 9.47
CA ARG A 396 -6.17 27.94 8.90
C ARG A 396 -4.70 27.91 9.24
N ASN A 397 -4.03 29.05 9.10
CA ASN A 397 -2.61 29.16 9.47
C ASN A 397 -2.41 28.93 10.97
N ILE A 398 -3.38 29.33 11.78
CA ILE A 398 -3.40 29.06 13.22
C ILE A 398 -3.50 27.55 13.50
N GLU A 399 -4.44 26.84 12.88
CA GLU A 399 -4.60 25.40 13.10
C GLU A 399 -3.44 24.58 12.53
N LEU A 400 -2.87 25.02 11.41
CA LEU A 400 -1.61 24.49 10.90
C LEU A 400 -0.49 24.62 11.95
N GLY A 401 -0.32 25.79 12.57
CA GLY A 401 0.67 26.01 13.62
C GLY A 401 0.49 25.08 14.82
N LEU A 402 -0.75 24.94 15.30
CA LEU A 402 -1.10 24.03 16.40
C LEU A 402 -0.84 22.57 16.04
N GLY A 403 -1.25 22.16 14.84
CA GLY A 403 -1.03 20.81 14.33
C GLY A 403 0.45 20.51 14.14
N LEU A 404 1.25 21.48 13.70
CA LEU A 404 2.69 21.32 13.53
C LEU A 404 3.34 21.02 14.87
N GLN A 405 3.00 21.74 15.94
CA GLN A 405 3.50 21.41 17.26
C GLN A 405 3.17 19.96 17.66
N LEU A 406 1.94 19.51 17.41
CA LEU A 406 1.53 18.13 17.67
C LEU A 406 2.33 17.12 16.85
N CYS A 407 2.63 17.42 15.58
CA CYS A 407 3.48 16.55 14.73
C CYS A 407 4.87 16.34 15.32
N PHE A 408 5.44 17.34 16.00
CA PHE A 408 6.77 17.25 16.62
C PHE A 408 6.73 16.74 18.07
N LEU A 409 5.55 16.49 18.62
CA LEU A 409 5.38 15.99 19.97
C LEU A 409 5.50 14.45 20.00
N HIS A 410 6.63 13.96 20.52
CA HIS A 410 6.89 12.54 20.62
C HIS A 410 5.97 11.89 21.68
N PRO A 411 5.47 10.66 21.45
CA PRO A 411 4.64 9.92 22.41
C PRO A 411 5.20 9.83 23.83
N SER A 412 6.51 9.95 24.03
CA SER A 412 7.06 9.91 25.39
C SER A 412 6.68 11.08 26.29
N LYS A 413 6.35 12.25 25.73
CA LYS A 413 6.19 13.48 26.52
C LYS A 413 4.86 13.49 27.28
N TYR A 414 3.74 13.35 26.56
CA TYR A 414 2.41 13.53 27.15
C TYR A 414 1.43 12.36 26.90
N LYS A 415 1.83 11.29 26.20
CA LYS A 415 0.88 10.21 25.84
C LYS A 415 0.25 9.53 27.05
N PHE A 416 0.98 9.43 28.16
CA PHE A 416 0.48 8.82 29.39
C PHE A 416 -0.41 9.75 30.21
N GLU A 417 -0.38 11.05 29.92
CA GLU A 417 -1.26 12.06 30.52
C GLU A 417 -2.54 12.23 29.69
N HIS A 418 -2.41 12.23 28.35
CA HIS A 418 -3.55 12.35 27.44
C HIS A 418 -3.36 11.54 26.14
N PRO A 419 -4.29 10.63 25.79
CA PRO A 419 -4.10 9.66 24.71
C PRO A 419 -3.97 10.28 23.31
N ARG A 420 -4.57 11.45 23.07
CA ARG A 420 -4.48 12.22 21.81
C ARG A 420 -3.31 13.23 21.71
N PHE A 421 -2.56 13.51 22.78
CA PHE A 421 -1.47 14.50 22.76
C PHE A 421 -0.16 13.92 22.23
N CYS A 422 -0.21 13.36 21.02
CA CYS A 422 0.96 12.94 20.27
C CYS A 422 0.64 12.82 18.77
N LEU A 423 1.68 12.67 17.96
CA LEU A 423 1.60 12.62 16.50
C LEU A 423 0.88 11.40 15.91
N GLU A 424 0.60 10.34 16.68
CA GLU A 424 0.26 8.99 16.15
C GLU A 424 -0.94 8.97 15.19
N ARG A 425 -1.95 9.81 15.42
CA ARG A 425 -3.14 9.89 14.56
C ARG A 425 -2.83 10.57 13.23
N LEU A 426 -2.08 11.66 13.26
CA LEU A 426 -1.57 12.34 12.07
C LEU A 426 -0.58 11.46 11.30
N GLU A 427 0.28 10.71 12.00
CA GLU A 427 1.17 9.71 11.39
C GLU A 427 0.35 8.66 10.63
N TYR A 428 -0.72 8.14 11.23
CA TYR A 428 -1.53 7.10 10.62
C TYR A 428 -2.17 7.54 9.31
N VAL A 429 -2.88 8.68 9.30
CA VAL A 429 -3.47 9.22 8.06
C VAL A 429 -2.39 9.67 7.08
N GLY A 430 -1.30 10.25 7.58
CA GLY A 430 -0.15 10.70 6.83
C GLY A 430 0.54 9.60 6.05
N GLN A 431 0.71 8.42 6.65
CA GLN A 431 1.21 7.24 5.97
C GLN A 431 0.30 6.84 4.79
N LYS A 432 -1.02 6.83 4.99
CA LYS A 432 -1.98 6.40 3.96
C LYS A 432 -2.06 7.36 2.79
N ILE A 433 -2.03 8.66 3.05
CA ILE A 433 -2.04 9.65 1.97
C ILE A 433 -0.70 9.69 1.22
N GLN A 434 0.44 9.50 1.90
CA GLN A 434 1.74 9.34 1.23
C GLN A 434 1.73 8.16 0.26
N ASP A 435 1.20 7.02 0.73
CA ASP A 435 1.10 5.81 -0.07
C ASP A 435 0.28 6.05 -1.34
N LEU A 436 -0.89 6.68 -1.22
CA LEU A 436 -1.76 7.01 -2.36
C LEU A 436 -1.09 8.01 -3.31
N VAL A 437 -0.54 9.12 -2.80
CA VAL A 437 0.12 10.16 -3.61
C VAL A 437 1.29 9.60 -4.41
N MET A 438 2.13 8.77 -3.78
CA MET A 438 3.23 8.11 -4.47
C MET A 438 2.73 7.11 -5.52
N ALA A 439 1.66 6.37 -5.23
CA ALA A 439 1.07 5.43 -6.19
C ALA A 439 0.55 6.14 -7.45
N GLU A 440 -0.17 7.26 -7.28
CA GLU A 440 -0.62 8.12 -8.39
C GLU A 440 0.56 8.65 -9.21
N ARG A 441 1.59 9.17 -8.54
CA ARG A 441 2.80 9.69 -9.21
C ARG A 441 3.49 8.62 -10.04
N LEU A 442 3.68 7.43 -9.50
CA LEU A 442 4.34 6.31 -10.20
C LEU A 442 3.53 5.81 -11.40
N LEU A 443 2.21 5.78 -11.29
CA LEU A 443 1.33 5.39 -12.39
C LEU A 443 1.45 6.35 -13.59
N MET A 444 1.41 7.66 -13.33
CA MET A 444 1.55 8.70 -14.36
C MET A 444 2.97 8.72 -14.96
N LYS A 445 4.00 8.47 -14.14
CA LYS A 445 5.41 8.47 -14.60
C LYS A 445 5.77 7.25 -15.43
N HIS A 446 5.15 6.10 -15.16
CA HIS A 446 5.49 4.82 -15.77
C HIS A 446 4.28 4.17 -16.43
N LEU A 447 3.85 4.70 -17.58
CA LEU A 447 2.64 4.28 -18.30
C LEU A 447 2.63 2.79 -18.68
N ASP A 448 3.78 2.25 -19.09
CA ASP A 448 3.90 0.85 -19.54
C ASP A 448 4.20 -0.16 -18.42
N ALA A 449 4.45 0.31 -17.19
CA ALA A 449 4.87 -0.57 -16.11
C ALA A 449 3.69 -1.40 -15.55
N PRO A 450 3.87 -2.70 -15.31
CA PRO A 450 2.84 -3.51 -14.65
C PRO A 450 2.72 -3.14 -13.18
N GLY A 451 1.52 -3.32 -12.60
CA GLY A 451 1.22 -2.98 -11.20
C GLY A 451 2.17 -3.61 -10.18
N ARG A 452 2.63 -4.85 -10.43
CA ARG A 452 3.61 -5.52 -9.55
C ARG A 452 4.96 -4.79 -9.51
N TRP A 453 5.42 -4.27 -10.63
CA TRP A 453 6.66 -3.48 -10.69
C TRP A 453 6.47 -2.14 -9.97
N LEU A 454 5.32 -1.50 -10.19
CA LEU A 454 4.96 -0.25 -9.50
C LEU A 454 4.92 -0.44 -7.99
N GLN A 455 4.34 -1.54 -7.51
CA GLN A 455 4.30 -1.88 -6.09
C GLN A 455 5.69 -2.06 -5.48
N GLU A 456 6.60 -2.71 -6.19
CA GLU A 456 7.98 -2.85 -5.72
C GLU A 456 8.71 -1.49 -5.70
N ARG A 457 8.52 -0.68 -6.73
CA ARG A 457 9.10 0.67 -6.81
C ARG A 457 8.56 1.57 -5.69
N HIS A 458 7.25 1.57 -5.49
CA HIS A 458 6.55 2.28 -4.42
C HIS A 458 7.11 1.94 -3.06
N ARG A 459 7.18 0.65 -2.72
CA ARG A 459 7.75 0.18 -1.44
C ARG A 459 9.18 0.64 -1.23
N ARG A 460 10.03 0.58 -2.27
CA ARG A 460 11.44 0.99 -2.18
C ARG A 460 11.59 2.48 -1.91
N VAL A 461 10.73 3.31 -2.51
CA VAL A 461 10.75 4.78 -2.32
C VAL A 461 10.25 5.14 -0.91
N LEU A 462 9.14 4.54 -0.47
CA LEU A 462 8.53 4.83 0.83
C LEU A 462 9.04 3.94 1.98
N LEU A 463 10.23 3.33 1.85
CA LEU A 463 10.83 2.64 3.00
C LEU A 463 11.07 3.66 4.12
N ASN A 464 10.68 3.29 5.35
CA ASN A 464 10.84 4.13 6.55
C ASN A 464 12.24 4.77 6.67
N LYS A 465 13.29 4.04 6.27
CA LYS A 465 14.68 4.55 6.26
C LYS A 465 14.84 5.85 5.45
N PHE A 466 14.12 5.99 4.32
CA PHE A 466 14.20 7.15 3.44
C PHE A 466 13.25 8.26 3.89
N CYS A 467 12.02 7.95 4.29
CA CYS A 467 11.06 8.96 4.76
C CYS A 467 11.63 9.80 5.92
N GLY A 468 12.23 9.17 6.94
CA GLY A 468 12.89 9.90 8.02
C GLY A 468 14.19 10.61 7.62
N ARG A 469 14.81 10.22 6.49
CA ARG A 469 16.01 10.90 5.97
C ARG A 469 15.68 12.29 5.47
N TYR A 470 14.63 12.44 4.68
CA TYR A 470 14.26 13.75 4.13
C TYR A 470 13.97 14.79 5.22
N LEU A 471 13.33 14.38 6.32
CA LEU A 471 13.14 15.22 7.50
C LEU A 471 14.48 15.68 8.11
N ARG A 472 15.47 14.78 8.18
CA ARG A 472 16.80 15.09 8.72
C ARG A 472 17.61 15.98 7.80
N ASP A 473 17.53 15.76 6.50
CA ASP A 473 18.24 16.56 5.48
C ASP A 473 17.72 18.02 5.48
N LYS A 474 16.47 18.24 5.93
CA LYS A 474 15.91 19.58 6.20
C LYS A 474 16.17 20.13 7.60
N ASN A 475 16.99 19.45 8.40
CA ASN A 475 17.28 19.78 9.81
C ASN A 475 16.05 19.87 10.73
N LEU A 476 14.88 19.38 10.31
CA LEU A 476 13.64 19.47 11.09
C LEU A 476 13.66 18.56 12.33
N HIS A 477 14.49 17.51 12.32
CA HIS A 477 14.66 16.60 13.45
C HIS A 477 15.15 17.24 14.76
N ARG A 478 15.61 18.49 14.73
CA ARG A 478 16.04 19.23 15.92
C ARG A 478 14.87 19.80 16.73
N PHE A 479 13.70 19.94 16.11
CA PHE A 479 12.51 20.52 16.74
C PHE A 479 11.63 19.48 17.43
N ILE A 480 12.09 18.24 17.57
CA ILE A 480 11.33 17.15 18.16
C ILE A 480 11.28 17.34 19.67
N ILE A 481 10.07 17.27 20.24
CA ILE A 481 9.84 17.41 21.68
C ILE A 481 9.83 16.01 22.28
N TYR A 482 10.88 15.68 23.03
CA TYR A 482 11.01 14.44 23.80
C TYR A 482 10.70 14.66 25.28
N ASP A 483 10.53 13.54 25.99
CA ASP A 483 10.66 13.57 27.44
C ASP A 483 12.13 13.77 27.84
N GLU A 484 12.37 14.55 28.89
CA GLU A 484 13.71 14.96 29.31
C GLU A 484 14.60 13.75 29.65
N GLN A 485 14.01 12.68 30.18
CA GLN A 485 14.76 11.49 30.61
C GLN A 485 15.25 10.63 29.45
N ILE A 486 14.72 10.84 28.24
CA ILE A 486 15.01 9.98 27.09
C ILE A 486 15.59 10.73 25.90
N GLN A 487 15.57 12.06 25.89
CA GLN A 487 16.05 12.89 24.78
C GLN A 487 17.44 12.47 24.32
N ASP A 488 18.40 12.37 25.25
CA ASP A 488 19.78 11.96 24.97
C ASP A 488 19.86 10.60 24.26
N LYS A 489 18.99 9.65 24.63
CA LYS A 489 18.97 8.31 24.02
C LYS A 489 18.57 8.39 22.55
N TYR A 490 17.62 9.26 22.19
CA TYR A 490 17.18 9.43 20.81
C TYR A 490 18.19 10.21 19.97
N GLU A 491 18.89 11.17 20.55
CA GLU A 491 19.92 11.94 19.85
C GLU A 491 21.11 11.06 19.45
N HIS A 492 21.59 10.22 20.37
CA HIS A 492 22.78 9.39 20.18
C HIS A 492 22.48 8.04 19.51
N ASN A 493 21.27 7.49 19.63
CA ASN A 493 20.91 6.19 19.07
C ASN A 493 20.12 6.29 17.76
N ARG A 494 20.82 6.07 16.64
CA ARG A 494 20.23 6.05 15.30
C ARG A 494 19.05 5.07 15.16
N ARG A 495 19.06 3.93 15.86
CA ARG A 495 17.98 2.92 15.76
C ARG A 495 16.67 3.44 16.35
N LEU A 496 16.74 4.29 17.38
CA LEU A 496 15.59 4.94 18.00
C LEU A 496 15.17 6.19 17.21
N ARG A 497 16.14 6.98 16.75
CA ARG A 497 15.90 8.22 16.00
C ARG A 497 15.19 8.01 14.66
N ASN A 498 15.61 6.99 13.90
CA ASN A 498 15.11 6.80 12.53
C ASN A 498 13.58 6.55 12.48
N PRO A 499 12.99 5.65 13.28
CA PRO A 499 11.54 5.50 13.37
C PRO A 499 10.84 6.82 13.72
N VAL A 500 11.32 7.56 14.72
CA VAL A 500 10.67 8.82 15.13
C VAL A 500 10.69 9.86 14.02
N THR A 501 11.83 10.08 13.37
CA THR A 501 11.89 11.01 12.23
C THR A 501 11.01 10.58 11.06
N THR A 502 10.75 9.28 10.91
CA THR A 502 9.79 8.77 9.92
C THR A 502 8.37 9.10 10.31
N ALA A 503 8.00 8.83 11.56
CA ALA A 503 6.67 9.08 12.10
C ALA A 503 6.31 10.56 12.04
N ILE A 504 7.26 11.45 12.37
CA ILE A 504 7.08 12.91 12.27
C ILE A 504 6.93 13.34 10.80
N SER A 505 7.76 12.81 9.90
CA SER A 505 7.59 13.09 8.47
C SER A 505 6.20 12.69 7.99
N GLN A 506 5.72 11.49 8.36
CA GLN A 506 4.36 11.04 8.05
C GLN A 506 3.31 11.96 8.69
N ALA A 507 3.47 12.34 9.95
CA ALA A 507 2.55 13.24 10.65
C ALA A 507 2.45 14.62 9.99
N ILE A 508 3.54 15.19 9.49
CA ILE A 508 3.53 16.45 8.74
C ILE A 508 2.68 16.32 7.47
N HIS A 509 2.82 15.21 6.73
CA HIS A 509 1.99 14.96 5.55
C HIS A 509 0.52 14.68 5.92
N GLY A 510 0.27 14.04 7.06
CA GLY A 510 -1.08 13.86 7.60
C GLY A 510 -1.73 15.19 7.96
N LEU A 511 -0.99 16.09 8.61
CA LEU A 511 -1.47 17.43 8.93
C LEU A 511 -1.77 18.23 7.67
N SER A 512 -0.83 18.27 6.73
CA SER A 512 -0.99 18.91 5.42
C SER A 512 -2.25 18.40 4.71
N TYR A 513 -2.47 17.09 4.74
CA TYR A 513 -3.68 16.49 4.18
C TYR A 513 -4.96 16.99 4.86
N THR A 514 -4.98 17.05 6.19
CA THR A 514 -6.15 17.49 6.94
C THR A 514 -6.45 18.99 6.80
N VAL A 515 -5.45 19.81 6.49
CA VAL A 515 -5.56 21.29 6.43
C VAL A 515 -5.71 21.83 5.00
N TYR A 516 -4.94 21.29 4.05
CA TYR A 516 -4.86 21.75 2.66
C TYR A 516 -5.18 20.65 1.63
N GLY A 517 -5.44 19.42 2.09
CA GLY A 517 -5.79 18.31 1.21
C GLY A 517 -4.62 17.68 0.47
N LYS A 518 -4.95 16.76 -0.44
CA LYS A 518 -3.98 15.99 -1.23
C LYS A 518 -2.98 16.84 -2.04
N PRO A 519 -3.33 18.01 -2.62
CA PRO A 519 -2.38 18.83 -3.37
C PRO A 519 -1.16 19.28 -2.56
N ASP A 520 -1.36 19.70 -1.31
CA ASP A 520 -0.26 20.15 -0.46
C ASP A 520 0.66 18.99 -0.03
N VAL A 521 0.10 17.78 0.14
CA VAL A 521 0.92 16.58 0.35
C VAL A 521 1.84 16.32 -0.84
N ARG A 522 1.35 16.52 -2.09
CA ARG A 522 2.21 16.38 -3.29
C ARG A 522 3.33 17.41 -3.29
N ARG A 523 3.01 18.67 -2.98
CA ARG A 523 3.99 19.75 -2.86
C ARG A 523 5.06 19.40 -1.83
N LEU A 524 4.67 18.99 -0.63
CA LEU A 524 5.60 18.58 0.42
C LEU A 524 6.47 17.39 -0.02
N MET A 525 5.87 16.34 -0.57
CA MET A 525 6.61 15.14 -0.96
C MET A 525 7.61 15.39 -2.10
N PHE A 526 7.25 16.19 -3.10
CA PHE A 526 8.04 16.29 -4.34
C PHE A 526 8.82 17.59 -4.48
N GLU A 527 8.36 18.70 -3.90
CA GLU A 527 9.04 20.00 -4.00
C GLU A 527 9.85 20.32 -2.74
N VAL A 528 9.30 20.02 -1.55
CA VAL A 528 10.00 20.28 -0.29
C VAL A 528 10.98 19.16 0.03
N PHE A 529 10.49 17.93 0.18
CA PHE A 529 11.29 16.79 0.61
C PHE A 529 11.99 16.04 -0.53
N ASP A 530 11.57 16.25 -1.78
CA ASP A 530 12.14 15.63 -2.99
C ASP A 530 12.29 14.10 -2.89
N PHE A 531 11.17 13.40 -2.66
CA PHE A 531 11.13 11.94 -2.50
C PHE A 531 11.65 11.16 -3.73
N GLU A 532 11.80 11.80 -4.88
CA GLU A 532 12.35 11.18 -6.09
C GLU A 532 13.88 11.19 -6.13
N GLN A 533 14.53 12.08 -5.38
CA GLN A 533 15.97 12.19 -5.27
C GLN A 533 16.54 11.13 -4.29
N ILE A 534 16.73 9.90 -4.81
CA ILE A 534 17.25 8.76 -4.03
C ILE A 534 18.77 8.89 -3.75
N GLN A 535 19.48 9.71 -4.52
CA GLN A 535 20.91 9.99 -4.36
C GLN A 535 21.16 11.39 -3.82
N PRO A 536 22.17 11.61 -2.95
CA PRO A 536 22.50 12.96 -2.51
C PRO A 536 22.83 13.86 -3.71
N LYS A 537 22.43 15.14 -3.65
CA LYS A 537 23.08 16.16 -4.50
C LYS A 537 24.59 16.03 -4.26
N ALA A 538 25.36 15.95 -5.34
CA ALA A 538 26.80 16.12 -5.22
C ALA A 538 27.04 17.45 -4.50
N ILE A 539 27.75 17.39 -3.38
CA ILE A 539 28.24 18.58 -2.68
C ILE A 539 29.32 19.21 -3.55
#